data_AF-A0A7L4TT45-F1
#
_entry.id   AF-A0A7L4TT45-F1
#
_cell.length_a   1.000
_cell.length_b   1.000
_cell.length_c   1.000
_cell.angle_alpha   90.00
_cell.angle_beta   90.00
_cell.angle_gamma   90.00
#
_symmetry.space_group_name_H-M   'P 1'
#
loop_
_entity.id
_entity.type
_entity.pdbx_description
1 polymer ?
#
loop_
_entity_poly.entity_id
_entity_poly.type
_entity_poly.pdbx_seq_one_letter_code
_entity_poly.pdbx_strand_id
1 'polypeptide(L)'
;QERESQTIHTSAKPLVEQYGLEAVPRELQTTKALQYTFIQMAVSVNAGNVLVPALAVTAGGLTFIQAVISTVIGAALAFLFVSFLSLPGAKYGIPAQYSLRAILGYKGARYVASPIRTLTSMYWFAVQTIGGAYLLKELILRSFNINVPFLLIALI
;
A
#
# COMPACT_ATOMS: atom_id res chain seq x y z
N GLN A 1 -32.40 35.24 26.79
CA GLN A 1 -32.24 35.82 25.44
C GLN A 1 -30.99 36.69 25.52
N GLU A 2 -29.87 36.43 24.85
CA GLU A 2 -29.63 35.67 23.62
C GLU A 2 -28.28 34.95 23.67
N ARG A 3 -28.36 33.65 23.36
CA ARG A 3 -27.42 32.84 22.57
C ARG A 3 -25.97 33.31 22.55
N GLU A 4 -25.15 32.56 23.29
CA GLU A 4 -23.78 32.25 22.92
C GLU A 4 -23.72 31.97 21.42
N SER A 5 -23.14 32.91 20.66
CA SER A 5 -22.76 32.67 19.28
C SER A 5 -21.64 31.63 19.27
N GLN A 6 -22.03 30.36 19.24
CA GLN A 6 -21.20 29.29 18.72
C GLN A 6 -20.89 29.63 17.27
N THR A 7 -19.77 30.32 17.05
CA THR A 7 -19.12 30.44 15.76
C THR A 7 -18.74 29.03 15.34
N ILE A 8 -19.58 28.43 14.50
CA ILE A 8 -19.25 27.20 13.78
C ILE A 8 -18.05 27.54 12.91
N HIS A 9 -16.85 27.24 13.39
CA HIS A 9 -15.68 27.16 12.52
C HIS A 9 -15.93 25.99 11.58
N THR A 10 -16.52 26.26 10.42
CA THR A 10 -16.41 25.38 9.25
C THR A 10 -14.93 25.37 8.89
N SER A 11 -14.17 24.52 9.58
CA SER A 11 -12.76 24.30 9.30
C SER A 11 -12.68 23.75 7.89
N ALA A 12 -12.30 24.62 6.93
CA ALA A 12 -12.01 24.22 5.58
C ALA A 12 -11.00 23.06 5.66
N LYS A 13 -11.28 21.95 4.96
CA LYS A 13 -10.35 20.82 4.93
C LYS A 13 -8.98 21.36 4.55
N PRO A 14 -7.94 21.19 5.37
CA PRO A 14 -6.62 21.70 5.06
C PRO A 14 -6.15 21.09 3.74
N LEU A 15 -5.55 21.92 2.89
CA LEU A 15 -5.03 21.50 1.59
C LEU A 15 -3.84 20.53 1.73
N VAL A 16 -3.23 20.49 2.91
CA VAL A 16 -2.01 19.74 3.24
C VAL A 16 -2.30 18.88 4.48
N GLU A 17 -1.87 17.62 4.42
CA GLU A 17 -1.97 16.69 5.54
C GLU A 17 -1.14 17.20 6.73
N GLN A 18 -1.76 17.27 7.90
CA GLN A 18 -1.14 17.87 9.09
C GLN A 18 -0.63 16.83 10.09
N TYR A 19 -1.05 15.57 9.96
CA TYR A 19 -0.66 14.51 10.87
C TYR A 19 0.42 13.62 10.24
N GLY A 20 1.61 13.65 10.81
CA GLY A 20 2.74 12.84 10.34
C GLY A 20 3.16 11.79 11.36
N LEU A 21 3.67 12.24 12.51
CA LEU A 21 4.12 11.38 13.61
C LEU A 21 3.16 11.41 14.80
N GLU A 22 2.35 12.46 14.87
CA GLU A 22 1.35 12.72 15.87
C GLU A 22 0.17 11.76 15.71
N ALA A 23 -0.49 11.45 16.83
CA ALA A 23 -1.69 10.64 16.81
C ALA A 23 -2.85 11.41 16.15
N VAL A 24 -3.53 10.77 15.20
CA VAL A 24 -4.75 11.32 14.59
C VAL A 24 -5.87 11.36 15.63
N PRO A 25 -6.56 12.50 15.85
CA PRO A 25 -7.69 12.61 16.77
C PRO A 25 -8.83 11.63 16.45
N ARG A 26 -9.58 11.20 17.48
CA ARG A 26 -10.63 10.18 17.33
C ARG A 26 -11.74 10.62 16.40
N GLU A 27 -12.09 11.90 16.38
CA GLU A 27 -13.11 12.46 15.48
C GLU A 27 -12.74 12.34 13.99
N LEU A 28 -11.45 12.21 13.66
CA LEU A 28 -10.96 12.05 12.28
C LEU A 28 -10.75 10.58 11.88
N GLN A 29 -10.83 9.64 12.83
CA GLN A 29 -10.67 8.21 12.57
C GLN A 29 -11.98 7.59 12.04
N THR A 30 -12.38 7.96 10.83
CA THR A 30 -13.70 7.63 10.27
C THR A 30 -13.76 6.34 9.47
N THR A 31 -12.61 5.70 9.20
CA THR A 31 -12.53 4.51 8.32
C THR A 31 -13.16 3.29 8.99
N LYS A 32 -14.20 2.73 8.36
CA LYS A 32 -14.86 1.50 8.82
C LYS A 32 -14.14 0.24 8.31
N ALA A 33 -14.38 -0.90 8.96
CA ALA A 33 -13.77 -2.18 8.60
C ALA A 33 -13.95 -2.55 7.12
N LEU A 34 -15.15 -2.37 6.55
CA LEU A 34 -15.40 -2.65 5.13
C LEU A 34 -14.59 -1.73 4.20
N GLN A 35 -14.49 -0.45 4.53
CA GLN A 35 -13.69 0.51 3.75
C GLN A 35 -12.20 0.15 3.81
N TYR A 36 -11.72 -0.25 5.00
CA TYR A 36 -10.37 -0.78 5.16
C TYR A 36 -10.15 -2.02 4.29
N THR A 37 -11.09 -2.97 4.22
CA THR A 37 -10.99 -4.14 3.34
C THR A 37 -10.88 -3.74 1.87
N PHE A 38 -11.67 -2.77 1.40
CA PHE A 38 -11.56 -2.26 0.03
C PHE A 38 -10.21 -1.59 -0.24
N ILE A 39 -9.69 -0.81 0.71
CA ILE A 39 -8.35 -0.22 0.61
C ILE A 39 -7.29 -1.32 0.46
N GLN A 40 -7.35 -2.36 1.29
CA GLN A 40 -6.42 -3.48 1.24
C GLN A 40 -6.49 -4.24 -0.08
N MET A 41 -7.70 -4.47 -0.61
CA MET A 41 -7.89 -5.09 -1.93
C MET A 41 -7.32 -4.22 -3.04
N ALA A 42 -7.56 -2.91 -3.01
CA ALA A 42 -7.02 -1.97 -4.00
C ALA A 42 -5.48 -1.95 -3.99
N VAL A 43 -4.85 -1.92 -2.81
CA VAL A 43 -3.38 -1.99 -2.67
C VAL A 43 -2.82 -3.33 -3.19
N SER A 44 -3.60 -4.40 -3.06
CA SER A 44 -3.21 -5.73 -3.53
C SER A 44 -3.23 -5.87 -5.05
N VAL A 45 -3.93 -5.00 -5.77
CA VAL A 45 -3.94 -5.00 -7.24
C VAL A 45 -2.72 -4.23 -7.74
N ASN A 46 -1.65 -4.96 -8.03
CA ASN A 46 -0.41 -4.42 -8.56
C ASN A 46 0.28 -5.44 -9.49
N ALA A 47 1.24 -4.97 -10.31
CA ALA A 47 1.86 -5.78 -11.36
C ALA A 47 2.54 -7.02 -10.76
N GLY A 48 3.25 -6.87 -9.64
CA GLY A 48 3.90 -7.99 -8.97
C GLY A 48 2.91 -9.07 -8.52
N ASN A 49 1.80 -8.68 -7.90
CA ASN A 49 0.76 -9.61 -7.43
C ASN A 49 0.01 -10.32 -8.56
N VAL A 50 0.03 -9.79 -9.79
CA VAL A 50 -0.49 -10.48 -10.98
C VAL A 50 0.56 -11.41 -11.60
N LEU A 51 1.83 -11.00 -11.60
CA LEU A 51 2.92 -11.76 -12.21
C LEU A 51 3.25 -13.05 -11.44
N VAL A 52 3.29 -13.02 -10.12
CA VAL A 52 3.63 -14.19 -9.30
C VAL A 52 2.73 -15.42 -9.57
N PRO A 53 1.39 -15.31 -9.52
CA PRO A 53 0.53 -16.46 -9.83
C PRO A 53 0.62 -16.89 -11.30
N ALA A 54 0.83 -15.95 -12.23
CA ALA A 54 1.06 -16.30 -13.63
C ALA A 54 2.32 -17.15 -13.79
N LEU A 55 3.43 -16.76 -13.16
CA LEU A 55 4.69 -17.51 -13.16
C LEU A 55 4.56 -18.87 -12.47
N ALA A 56 3.74 -18.97 -11.41
CA ALA A 56 3.48 -20.25 -10.76
C ALA A 56 2.86 -21.27 -11.74
N VAL A 57 2.02 -20.82 -12.68
CA VAL A 57 1.46 -21.67 -13.73
C VAL A 57 2.47 -21.90 -14.86
N THR A 58 3.05 -20.83 -15.42
CA THR A 58 3.85 -20.93 -16.65
C THR A 58 5.23 -21.53 -16.44
N ALA A 59 5.83 -21.32 -15.27
CA ALA A 59 7.17 -21.79 -14.92
C ALA A 59 7.19 -22.72 -13.70
N GLY A 60 6.25 -22.55 -12.77
CA GLY A 60 6.17 -23.36 -11.54
C GLY A 60 5.43 -24.70 -11.70
N GLY A 61 4.79 -24.95 -12.85
CA GLY A 61 4.10 -26.20 -13.14
C GLY A 61 2.77 -26.41 -12.38
N LEU A 62 2.26 -25.39 -11.68
CA LEU A 62 0.94 -25.46 -11.07
C LEU A 62 -0.15 -25.40 -12.16
N THR A 63 -1.25 -26.12 -11.96
CA THR A 63 -2.44 -25.89 -12.77
C THR A 63 -3.04 -24.53 -12.45
N PHE A 64 -3.83 -23.97 -13.38
CA PHE A 64 -4.52 -22.69 -13.16
C PHE A 64 -5.33 -22.67 -11.85
N ILE A 65 -6.09 -23.73 -11.58
CA ILE A 65 -6.93 -23.82 -10.38
C ILE A 65 -6.07 -23.90 -9.11
N GLN A 66 -4.95 -24.65 -9.13
CA GLN A 66 -4.03 -24.70 -8.01
C GLN A 66 -3.42 -23.32 -7.72
N ALA A 67 -2.96 -22.61 -8.74
CA ALA A 67 -2.40 -21.28 -8.59
C ALA A 67 -3.43 -20.28 -8.04
N VAL A 68 -4.68 -20.33 -8.49
CA VAL A 68 -5.78 -19.50 -7.96
C VAL A 68 -6.01 -19.80 -6.48
N ILE A 69 -6.17 -21.06 -6.10
CA ILE A 69 -6.41 -21.46 -4.71
C ILE A 69 -5.24 -21.04 -3.81
N SER A 70 -4.01 -21.32 -4.22
CA SER A 70 -2.81 -20.90 -3.47
C SER A 70 -2.75 -19.39 -3.28
N THR A 71 -3.09 -18.61 -4.32
CA THR A 71 -3.12 -17.14 -4.27
C THR A 71 -4.18 -16.63 -3.32
N VAL A 72 -5.40 -17.18 -3.38
CA VAL A 72 -6.50 -16.78 -2.50
C VAL A 72 -6.17 -17.08 -1.03
N ILE A 73 -5.61 -18.26 -0.73
CA ILE A 73 -5.20 -18.63 0.62
C ILE A 73 -4.09 -17.69 1.12
N GLY A 74 -3.07 -17.45 0.29
CA GLY A 74 -1.97 -16.53 0.63
C GLY A 74 -2.46 -15.11 0.88
N ALA A 75 -3.35 -14.59 0.02
CA ALA A 75 -3.94 -13.27 0.16
C ALA A 75 -4.82 -13.16 1.42
N ALA A 76 -5.61 -14.18 1.74
CA ALA A 76 -6.43 -14.20 2.95
C ALA A 76 -5.58 -14.19 4.23
N LEU A 77 -4.50 -14.98 4.27
CA LEU A 77 -3.56 -14.99 5.38
C LEU A 77 -2.83 -13.65 5.51
N ALA A 78 -2.34 -13.10 4.39
CA ALA A 78 -1.69 -11.79 4.37
C ALA A 78 -2.64 -10.69 4.88
N PHE A 79 -3.89 -10.68 4.42
CA PHE A 79 -4.92 -9.75 4.88
C PHE A 79 -5.11 -9.84 6.40
N LEU A 80 -5.19 -11.05 6.95
CA LEU A 80 -5.34 -11.29 8.39
C LEU A 80 -4.14 -10.74 9.18
N PHE A 81 -2.90 -11.05 8.77
CA PHE A 81 -1.70 -10.54 9.46
C PHE A 81 -1.58 -9.02 9.38
N VAL A 82 -1.83 -8.43 8.21
CA VAL A 82 -1.77 -6.97 8.05
C VAL A 82 -2.88 -6.29 8.87
N SER A 83 -4.06 -6.89 8.97
CA SER A 83 -5.14 -6.38 9.82
C SER A 83 -4.74 -6.36 11.29
N PHE A 84 -4.09 -7.40 11.80
CA PHE A 84 -3.57 -7.40 13.16
C PHE A 84 -2.50 -6.32 13.37
N LEU A 85 -1.57 -6.18 12.42
CA LEU A 85 -0.52 -5.17 12.51
C LEU A 85 -1.07 -3.73 12.43
N SER A 86 -2.24 -3.56 11.82
CA SER A 86 -2.92 -2.26 11.69
C SER A 86 -3.70 -1.84 12.94
N LEU A 87 -3.95 -2.75 13.90
CA LEU A 87 -4.73 -2.47 15.10
C LEU A 87 -4.19 -1.30 15.96
N PRO A 88 -2.87 -1.17 16.22
CA PRO A 88 -2.35 -0.02 16.95
C PRO A 88 -2.64 1.30 16.24
N GLY A 89 -2.55 1.32 14.90
CA GLY A 89 -2.89 2.50 14.10
C GLY A 89 -4.38 2.82 14.16
N ALA A 90 -5.24 1.81 14.06
CA ALA A 90 -6.68 1.98 14.14
C ALA A 90 -7.17 2.41 15.54
N LYS A 91 -6.50 1.99 16.61
CA LYS A 91 -6.92 2.30 18.00
C LYS A 91 -6.32 3.60 18.54
N TYR A 92 -5.06 3.87 18.21
CA TYR A 92 -4.31 4.99 18.78
C TYR A 92 -4.01 6.10 17.76
N GLY A 93 -4.38 5.93 16.48
CA GLY A 93 -4.13 6.93 15.45
C GLY A 93 -2.65 7.12 15.11
N ILE A 94 -1.79 6.17 15.47
CA ILE A 94 -0.32 6.29 15.31
C ILE A 94 0.19 5.54 14.08
N PRO A 95 1.26 6.04 13.42
CA PRO A 95 1.88 5.33 12.29
C PRO A 95 2.47 3.97 12.68
N ALA A 96 2.41 3.00 11.76
CA ALA A 96 2.94 1.64 12.00
C ALA A 96 4.44 1.61 12.33
N GLN A 97 5.24 2.50 11.73
CA GLN A 97 6.67 2.62 12.06
C GLN A 97 6.90 3.20 13.45
N TYR A 98 5.97 4.03 13.93
CA TYR A 98 6.02 4.57 15.28
C TYR A 98 5.64 3.50 16.31
N SER A 99 4.58 2.72 16.05
CA SER A 99 4.16 1.63 16.95
C SER A 99 5.24 0.55 17.11
N LEU A 100 6.06 0.32 16.08
CA LEU A 100 7.17 -0.65 16.13
C LEU A 100 8.23 -0.30 17.19
N ARG A 101 8.33 0.96 17.60
CA ARG A 101 9.22 1.38 18.71
C ARG A 101 8.84 0.76 20.04
N ALA A 102 7.59 0.36 20.23
CA ALA A 102 7.16 -0.33 21.45
C ALA A 102 7.73 -1.76 21.55
N ILE A 103 8.08 -2.37 20.41
CA ILE A 103 8.61 -3.74 20.35
C ILE A 103 10.13 -3.74 20.28
N LEU A 104 10.71 -2.92 19.39
CA LEU A 104 12.15 -2.92 19.10
C LEU A 104 12.94 -1.82 19.83
N GLY A 105 12.24 -0.95 20.56
CA GLY A 105 12.82 0.29 21.09
C GLY A 105 13.16 1.31 19.99
N TYR A 106 13.61 2.49 20.41
CA TYR A 106 13.98 3.57 19.48
C TYR A 106 15.15 3.19 18.55
N LYS A 107 16.22 2.61 19.12
CA LYS A 107 17.41 2.24 18.34
C LYS A 107 17.12 1.12 17.34
N GLY A 108 16.37 0.09 17.75
CA GLY A 108 15.98 -1.01 16.86
C GLY A 108 15.07 -0.53 15.72
N ALA A 109 14.09 0.32 16.03
CA ALA A 109 13.23 0.91 14.99
C ALA A 109 14.03 1.77 14.00
N ARG A 110 14.99 2.57 14.48
CA ARG A 110 15.80 3.48 13.64
C ARG A 110 16.84 2.74 12.79
N TYR A 111 17.60 1.83 13.37
CA TYR A 111 18.77 1.24 12.70
C TYR A 111 18.50 -0.12 12.05
N VAL A 112 17.40 -0.79 12.39
CA VAL A 112 17.08 -2.11 11.82
C VAL A 112 15.81 -2.02 10.98
N ALA A 113 14.69 -1.62 11.61
CA ALA A 113 13.41 -1.65 10.92
C ALA A 113 13.29 -0.62 9.79
N SER A 114 13.75 0.61 10.02
CA SER A 114 13.64 1.69 9.02
C SER A 114 14.44 1.40 7.75
N PRO A 115 15.71 0.94 7.81
CA PRO A 115 16.46 0.54 6.61
C PRO A 115 15.80 -0.62 5.86
N ILE A 116 15.38 -1.68 6.57
CA ILE A 116 14.70 -2.82 5.94
C ILE A 116 13.43 -2.35 5.22
N ARG A 117 12.61 -1.54 5.89
CA ARG A 117 11.39 -0.98 5.31
C ARG A 117 11.68 -0.15 4.05
N THR A 118 12.75 0.65 4.08
CA THR A 118 13.16 1.50 2.95
C THR A 118 13.62 0.67 1.77
N LEU A 119 14.47 -0.34 2.00
CA LEU A 119 14.93 -1.25 0.96
C LEU A 119 13.76 -2.02 0.33
N THR A 120 12.84 -2.54 1.16
CA THR A 120 11.65 -3.23 0.67
C THR A 120 10.74 -2.28 -0.13
N SER A 121 10.56 -1.03 0.30
CA SER A 121 9.83 -0.02 -0.50
C SER A 121 10.47 0.21 -1.85
N MET A 122 11.79 0.41 -1.87
CA MET A 122 12.55 0.69 -3.08
C MET A 122 12.47 -0.47 -4.07
N TYR A 123 12.57 -1.70 -3.57
CA TYR A 123 12.37 -2.91 -4.37
C TYR A 123 10.98 -2.93 -5.03
N TRP A 124 9.91 -2.75 -4.24
CA TRP A 124 8.56 -2.80 -4.78
C TRP A 124 8.26 -1.62 -5.71
N PHE A 125 8.81 -0.44 -5.43
CA PHE A 125 8.77 0.69 -6.36
C PHE A 125 9.40 0.32 -7.70
N ALA A 126 10.61 -0.24 -7.70
CA ALA A 126 11.30 -0.65 -8.92
C ALA A 126 10.50 -1.70 -9.71
N VAL A 127 9.94 -2.72 -9.05
CA VAL A 127 9.10 -3.75 -9.69
C VAL A 127 7.89 -3.11 -10.39
N GLN A 128 7.23 -2.16 -9.72
CA GLN A 128 6.07 -1.46 -10.25
C GLN A 128 6.42 -0.56 -11.45
N THR A 129 7.51 0.21 -11.35
CA THR A 129 7.99 1.08 -12.43
C THR A 129 8.42 0.27 -13.65
N ILE A 130 9.19 -0.81 -13.45
CA ILE A 130 9.64 -1.69 -14.55
C ILE A 130 8.44 -2.37 -15.20
N GLY A 131 7.52 -2.94 -14.40
CA GLY A 131 6.31 -3.60 -14.91
C GLY A 131 5.40 -2.63 -15.68
N GLY A 132 5.18 -1.44 -15.15
CA GLY A 132 4.41 -0.38 -15.81
C GLY A 132 5.05 0.08 -17.12
N ALA A 133 6.37 0.25 -17.15
CA ALA A 133 7.10 0.64 -18.36
C ALA A 133 7.02 -0.43 -19.46
N TYR A 134 7.12 -1.71 -19.11
CA TYR A 134 6.91 -2.80 -20.07
C TYR A 134 5.47 -2.82 -20.60
N LEU A 135 4.48 -2.63 -19.74
CA LEU A 135 3.08 -2.58 -20.16
C LEU A 135 2.83 -1.43 -21.15
N LEU A 136 3.32 -0.23 -20.85
CA LEU A 136 3.20 0.93 -21.75
C LEU A 136 3.94 0.71 -23.07
N LYS A 137 5.16 0.15 -23.03
CA LYS A 137 5.92 -0.19 -24.23
C LYS A 137 5.14 -1.16 -25.14
N GLU A 138 4.61 -2.24 -24.56
CA GLU A 138 3.83 -3.23 -25.30
C GLU A 138 2.53 -2.65 -25.85
N LEU A 139 1.85 -1.78 -25.10
CA LEU A 139 0.65 -1.08 -25.58
C LEU A 139 0.99 -0.17 -26.78
N ILE A 140 2.04 0.64 -26.70
CA ILE A 140 2.46 1.52 -27.80
C ILE A 140 2.85 0.70 -29.03
N LEU A 141 3.63 -0.37 -28.83
CA LEU A 141 4.05 -1.24 -29.91
C LEU A 141 2.85 -1.90 -30.59
N ARG A 142 1.90 -2.44 -29.82
CA ARG A 142 0.74 -3.15 -30.41
C ARG A 142 -0.30 -2.22 -31.01
N SER A 143 -0.50 -1.03 -30.46
CA SER A 143 -1.50 -0.08 -30.95
C SER A 143 -0.99 0.80 -32.09
N PHE A 144 0.27 1.20 -32.08
CA PHE A 144 0.84 2.15 -33.06
C PHE A 144 1.98 1.57 -33.90
N ASN A 145 2.42 0.33 -33.63
CA ASN A 145 3.56 -0.31 -34.28
C ASN A 145 4.88 0.48 -34.12
N ILE A 146 4.99 1.27 -33.04
CA ILE A 146 6.18 2.07 -32.70
C ILE A 146 6.98 1.33 -31.62
N ASN A 147 8.25 1.04 -31.89
CA ASN A 147 9.15 0.45 -30.91
C ASN A 147 9.90 1.55 -30.14
N VAL A 148 9.43 1.84 -28.92
CA VAL A 148 10.07 2.82 -28.04
C VAL A 148 11.09 2.11 -27.12
N PRO A 149 12.31 2.66 -26.96
CA PRO A 149 13.28 2.17 -25.99
C PRO A 149 12.73 2.13 -24.57
N PHE A 150 12.96 1.02 -23.86
CA PHE A 150 12.49 0.82 -22.48
C PHE A 150 12.95 1.94 -21.54
N LEU A 151 14.21 2.38 -21.67
CA LEU A 151 14.79 3.41 -20.80
C LEU A 151 14.05 4.74 -20.89
N LEU A 152 13.53 5.12 -22.07
CA LEU A 152 12.78 6.37 -22.23
C LEU A 152 11.45 6.31 -21.48
N ILE A 153 10.75 5.17 -21.53
CA ILE A 153 9.47 5.00 -20.84
C ILE A 153 9.68 4.90 -19.33
N ALA A 154 10.75 4.24 -18.87
CA ALA A 154 11.01 4.03 -17.45
C ALA A 154 11.47 5.29 -16.69
N LEU A 155 11.91 6.33 -17.40
CA LEU A 155 12.38 7.60 -16.80
C LEU A 155 11.30 8.69 -16.72
N ILE A 156 10.14 8.48 -17.35
CA ILE A 156 8.98 9.38 -17.33
C ILE A 156 8.05 8.96 -16.20
#